data_AF-A0A4U6XC28-F1
#
_entry.id   AF-A0A4U6XC28-F1
#
_cell.length_a   1.000
_cell.length_b   1.000
_cell.length_c   1.000
_cell.angle_alpha   90.00
_cell.angle_beta   90.00
_cell.angle_gamma   90.00
#
_symmetry.space_group_name_H-M   'P 1'
#
loop_
_entity.id
_entity.type
_entity.pdbx_description
1 polymer ?
#
loop_
_entity_poly.entity_id
_entity_poly.type
_entity_poly.pdbx_seq_one_letter_code
_entity_poly.pdbx_strand_id
1 'polypeptide(L)'
;HELQSPPGNTSINSLHGPTRKRQRRKPQRTTLLQPSEARHRITSVHRRHIPRPIHHHHAVKLLAPSPNSSPPLRSRRPPPPTHTYTQIQHTHRRRRAHTHAPTTMSDHARSWFAVPAPVAALFRRFPLAVYPANDLPLRSPSRADLPTLYVFVADDDASRGRPSFNPSCLKWQTFLKIAGVEFRILPSTNHASPSGALPYLQPPFPVRPVAGAGRLEVYALDNSLLPAEKRPPPPAPSDRVRAYESLIDTRLRTAWLHALYLAPDNAPLLSRLYLRPPSSSPLVRLALAHQVRSAAEAEVLKSTRSALVEPARIYADARAAFEALAALLDENTGVGEEDGPWFFDSPRPTLFDASVFAYTHLLLDADFGWLDTTLPQILAGFPGLVRHSERLLERFFSDDEGVIV
;
A
#
# COMPACT_ATOMS: atom_id res chain seq x y z
N HIS A 1 -14.32 -43.78 -76.04
CA HIS A 1 -14.06 -42.34 -76.22
C HIS A 1 -13.37 -41.85 -74.96
N GLU A 2 -12.07 -42.09 -74.88
CA GLU A 2 -10.99 -41.11 -75.16
C GLU A 2 -10.90 -40.09 -74.02
N LEU A 3 -9.99 -40.26 -73.05
CA LEU A 3 -8.52 -40.08 -73.07
C LEU A 3 -8.08 -38.61 -72.85
N GLN A 4 -7.11 -38.51 -71.93
CA GLN A 4 -5.98 -37.56 -71.86
C GLN A 4 -6.00 -36.39 -70.86
N SER A 5 -5.41 -36.67 -69.68
CA SER A 5 -4.25 -35.94 -69.13
C SER A 5 -3.00 -36.12 -70.06
N PRO A 6 -1.78 -35.55 -69.86
CA PRO A 6 -1.19 -34.90 -68.67
C PRO A 6 -0.16 -33.76 -69.03
N PRO A 7 1.07 -33.59 -68.43
CA PRO A 7 1.60 -32.30 -67.98
C PRO A 7 3.02 -31.98 -68.56
N GLY A 8 3.74 -30.98 -68.03
CA GLY A 8 5.18 -30.76 -68.33
C GLY A 8 5.62 -29.34 -67.95
N ASN A 9 6.43 -29.03 -66.92
CA ASN A 9 7.77 -29.43 -66.50
C ASN A 9 8.92 -28.63 -67.16
N THR A 10 9.75 -28.04 -66.29
CA THR A 10 11.22 -27.80 -66.37
C THR A 10 11.88 -26.61 -67.11
N SER A 11 12.87 -26.04 -66.37
CA SER A 11 14.19 -25.48 -66.78
C SER A 11 14.34 -23.95 -66.91
N ILE A 12 15.04 -23.27 -65.99
CA ILE A 12 16.51 -22.99 -65.90
C ILE A 12 16.99 -21.87 -66.86
N ASN A 13 17.43 -20.74 -66.31
CA ASN A 13 18.61 -19.92 -66.71
C ASN A 13 18.73 -18.72 -65.74
N SER A 14 19.72 -18.65 -64.82
CA SER A 14 21.13 -18.26 -64.95
C SER A 14 21.43 -16.78 -65.25
N LEU A 15 22.19 -16.18 -64.30
CA LEU A 15 23.25 -15.17 -64.43
C LEU A 15 22.89 -13.69 -64.74
N HIS A 16 23.06 -12.81 -63.74
CA HIS A 16 24.08 -11.74 -63.76
C HIS A 16 24.22 -11.04 -62.39
N GLY A 17 25.45 -11.05 -61.83
CA GLY A 17 25.92 -10.04 -60.87
C GLY A 17 26.31 -8.73 -61.60
N PRO A 18 26.83 -7.67 -60.94
CA PRO A 18 27.94 -7.77 -59.99
C PRO A 18 27.89 -6.87 -58.72
N THR A 19 28.55 -7.40 -57.70
CA THR A 19 29.37 -6.80 -56.63
C THR A 19 29.70 -5.29 -56.59
N ARG A 20 29.64 -4.72 -55.38
CA ARG A 20 30.70 -3.91 -54.70
C ARG A 20 30.45 -3.98 -53.18
N LYS A 21 31.24 -4.69 -52.36
CA LYS A 21 32.52 -4.28 -51.69
C LYS A 21 32.40 -2.86 -51.11
N ARG A 22 32.62 -2.53 -49.85
CA ARG A 22 33.59 -2.89 -48.77
C ARG A 22 33.09 -2.06 -47.54
N GLN A 23 33.40 -2.23 -46.25
CA GLN A 23 34.59 -2.73 -45.58
C GLN A 23 34.29 -2.88 -44.07
N ARG A 24 34.75 -3.99 -43.49
CA ARG A 24 34.93 -4.21 -42.05
C ARG A 24 35.90 -3.19 -41.44
N ARG A 25 35.67 -2.75 -40.20
CA ARG A 25 36.73 -2.42 -39.23
C ARG A 25 36.31 -2.75 -37.78
N LYS A 26 37.00 -3.74 -37.22
CA LYS A 26 37.44 -3.96 -35.83
C LYS A 26 38.80 -4.68 -35.95
N PRO A 27 39.65 -4.80 -34.93
CA PRO A 27 39.78 -4.06 -33.67
C PRO A 27 41.23 -3.51 -33.49
N GLN A 28 41.49 -2.72 -32.45
CA GLN A 28 42.84 -2.61 -31.89
C GLN A 28 42.79 -2.74 -30.37
N ARG A 29 43.70 -3.58 -29.87
CA ARG A 29 44.04 -3.86 -28.48
C ARG A 29 45.48 -3.36 -28.27
N THR A 30 46.01 -3.60 -27.06
CA THR A 30 47.37 -3.32 -26.54
C THR A 30 47.52 -1.87 -26.00
N THR A 31 47.99 -1.59 -24.78
CA THR A 31 48.87 -2.36 -23.87
C THR A 31 48.79 -1.82 -22.43
N LEU A 32 48.93 -2.73 -21.46
CA LEU A 32 49.46 -2.62 -20.09
C LEU A 32 50.31 -1.38 -19.75
N LEU A 33 50.12 -0.82 -18.54
CA LEU A 33 51.15 -0.50 -17.54
C LEU A 33 50.52 0.16 -16.29
N GLN A 34 50.53 -0.55 -15.15
CA GLN A 34 50.86 0.04 -13.84
C GLN A 34 52.38 -0.15 -13.68
N PRO A 35 53.11 0.78 -13.02
CA PRO A 35 53.31 0.67 -11.56
C PRO A 35 53.54 2.02 -10.83
N SER A 36 53.28 2.06 -9.52
CA SER A 36 54.31 2.28 -8.50
C SER A 36 53.70 2.67 -7.16
N GLU A 37 54.00 1.86 -6.15
CA GLU A 37 54.03 2.24 -4.76
C GLU A 37 54.97 3.43 -4.54
N ALA A 38 54.58 4.37 -3.67
CA ALA A 38 55.52 5.25 -3.00
C ALA A 38 55.19 5.26 -1.50
N ARG A 39 56.00 4.49 -0.76
CA ARG A 39 56.19 4.60 0.69
C ARG A 39 57.15 5.77 0.97
N HIS A 40 56.70 6.76 1.74
CA HIS A 40 57.51 7.48 2.75
C HIS A 40 56.55 7.75 3.93
N ARG A 41 56.66 7.08 5.09
CA ARG A 41 57.66 7.13 6.17
C ARG A 41 57.92 8.52 6.79
N ILE A 42 57.35 8.66 7.99
CA ILE A 42 57.92 9.17 9.27
C ILE A 42 57.78 10.68 9.58
N THR A 43 57.37 10.90 10.85
CA THR A 43 57.41 12.09 11.73
C THR A 43 56.19 13.00 11.63
N SER A 44 55.54 13.49 12.70
CA SER A 44 55.81 13.44 14.14
C SER A 44 54.52 13.76 14.92
N VAL A 45 54.31 13.05 16.02
CA VAL A 45 53.90 13.57 17.34
C VAL A 45 53.42 15.03 17.38
N HIS A 46 52.13 15.25 17.67
CA HIS A 46 51.72 16.26 18.65
C HIS A 46 50.53 15.76 19.47
N ARG A 47 50.92 15.11 20.57
CA ARG A 47 50.15 14.93 21.79
C ARG A 47 50.06 16.30 22.46
N ARG A 48 48.85 16.76 22.77
CA ARG A 48 48.43 17.82 23.75
C ARG A 48 47.07 18.32 23.26
N HIS A 49 46.06 18.61 24.05
CA HIS A 49 45.84 18.46 25.48
C HIS A 49 44.32 18.50 25.65
N ILE A 50 43.81 17.65 26.54
CA ILE A 50 42.50 17.78 27.18
C ILE A 50 42.37 19.20 27.78
N PRO A 51 41.18 19.83 27.68
CA PRO A 51 40.58 20.33 28.90
C PRO A 51 39.06 20.06 28.94
N ARG A 52 38.66 19.20 29.86
CA ARG A 52 37.46 19.40 30.71
C ARG A 52 37.99 19.71 32.12
N PRO A 53 37.21 20.22 33.09
CA PRO A 53 35.77 20.49 33.10
C PRO A 53 35.40 21.86 33.68
N ILE A 54 34.17 22.34 33.48
CA ILE A 54 33.44 23.05 34.55
C ILE A 54 31.99 22.55 34.57
N HIS A 55 31.59 22.15 35.77
CA HIS A 55 30.29 21.69 36.22
C HIS A 55 29.26 22.83 36.23
N HIS A 56 28.03 22.54 35.84
CA HIS A 56 26.88 23.06 36.59
C HIS A 56 25.83 21.96 36.76
N HIS A 57 25.57 21.70 38.04
CA HIS A 57 24.51 20.85 38.57
C HIS A 57 23.13 21.42 38.22
N HIS A 58 22.21 20.56 37.79
CA HIS A 58 20.85 20.56 38.33
C HIS A 58 20.31 19.14 38.31
N ALA A 59 20.06 18.62 39.50
CA ALA A 59 19.51 17.30 39.75
C ALA A 59 17.98 17.34 39.63
N VAL A 60 17.40 16.39 38.91
CA VAL A 60 16.02 15.96 39.11
C VAL A 60 16.05 14.46 39.40
N LYS A 61 15.53 14.14 40.58
CA LYS A 61 15.58 12.87 41.29
C LYS A 61 14.22 12.19 41.09
N LEU A 62 14.15 11.07 40.38
CA LEU A 62 13.00 10.17 40.45
C LEU A 62 13.50 8.72 40.51
N LEU A 63 13.19 8.10 41.65
CA LEU A 63 13.56 6.77 42.07
C LEU A 63 12.82 5.70 41.24
N ALA A 64 13.55 4.65 40.87
CA ALA A 64 13.01 3.30 40.74
C ALA A 64 13.25 2.53 42.05
N PRO A 65 12.41 1.55 42.39
CA PRO A 65 12.85 0.44 43.22
C PRO A 65 12.59 -0.93 42.57
N SER A 66 13.47 -1.86 42.87
CA SER A 66 13.35 -3.31 42.70
C SER A 66 14.12 -3.96 43.86
N PRO A 67 14.03 -5.28 44.13
CA PRO A 67 12.86 -6.07 44.53
C PRO A 67 13.10 -6.77 45.89
N ASN A 68 12.07 -7.36 46.53
CA ASN A 68 12.24 -8.60 47.33
C ASN A 68 10.94 -9.26 47.84
N SER A 69 10.91 -10.59 47.67
CA SER A 69 10.32 -11.68 48.48
C SER A 69 8.81 -11.80 48.80
N SER A 70 8.25 -12.94 48.40
CA SER A 70 6.95 -13.61 48.68
C SER A 70 6.83 -14.21 50.11
N PRO A 71 5.79 -15.01 50.49
CA PRO A 71 4.33 -15.06 50.21
C PRO A 71 3.48 -15.09 51.53
N PRO A 72 2.13 -15.26 51.53
CA PRO A 72 1.53 -16.62 51.68
C PRO A 72 0.11 -16.89 51.07
N LEU A 73 -0.14 -18.19 50.83
CA LEU A 73 -1.35 -19.05 50.93
C LEU A 73 -2.80 -18.62 50.56
N ARG A 74 -3.31 -19.33 49.53
CA ARG A 74 -4.61 -20.05 49.34
C ARG A 74 -5.97 -19.39 49.65
N SER A 75 -6.81 -19.31 48.59
CA SER A 75 -8.26 -19.58 48.66
C SER A 75 -8.80 -19.96 47.27
N ARG A 76 -9.49 -21.11 47.18
CA ARG A 76 -10.17 -21.67 46.00
C ARG A 76 -11.56 -21.05 45.84
N ARG A 77 -11.98 -20.66 44.62
CA ARG A 77 -13.39 -20.59 44.17
C ARG A 77 -13.53 -20.73 42.64
N PRO A 78 -14.72 -21.11 42.11
CA PRO A 78 -14.92 -21.90 40.88
C PRO A 78 -15.11 -21.05 39.59
N PRO A 79 -15.16 -21.68 38.39
CA PRO A 79 -15.22 -20.94 37.13
C PRO A 79 -16.67 -20.54 36.74
N PRO A 80 -16.87 -19.36 36.12
CA PRO A 80 -18.10 -19.02 35.40
C PRO A 80 -17.91 -19.10 33.86
N PRO A 81 -19.00 -19.00 33.07
CA PRO A 81 -19.15 -19.74 31.82
C PRO A 81 -18.68 -19.02 30.56
N THR A 82 -18.51 -19.84 29.52
CA THR A 82 -18.31 -19.52 28.11
C THR A 82 -19.40 -18.60 27.56
N HIS A 83 -19.03 -17.43 27.04
CA HIS A 83 -19.77 -16.70 26.00
C HIS A 83 -18.89 -15.61 25.34
N THR A 84 -18.76 -15.72 24.01
CA THR A 84 -18.68 -14.65 22.98
C THR A 84 -17.92 -13.35 23.28
N TYR A 85 -16.86 -13.08 22.50
CA TYR A 85 -16.11 -11.82 22.54
C TYR A 85 -16.93 -10.67 21.94
N THR A 86 -17.55 -9.89 22.81
CA THR A 86 -18.15 -8.60 22.51
C THR A 86 -17.05 -7.56 22.27
N GLN A 87 -17.16 -6.90 21.12
CA GLN A 87 -16.42 -5.73 20.67
C GLN A 87 -16.45 -4.62 21.74
N ILE A 88 -15.28 -4.26 22.30
CA ILE A 88 -15.17 -3.12 23.22
C ILE A 88 -15.38 -1.83 22.42
N GLN A 89 -16.56 -1.25 22.57
CA GLN A 89 -16.87 0.13 22.18
C GLN A 89 -16.25 1.08 23.20
N HIS A 90 -15.16 1.76 22.84
CA HIS A 90 -14.79 2.99 23.52
C HIS A 90 -15.73 4.12 23.05
N THR A 91 -16.61 4.52 23.95
CA THR A 91 -17.41 5.74 23.83
C THR A 91 -16.54 6.96 24.10
N HIS A 92 -16.06 7.63 23.04
CA HIS A 92 -15.56 9.00 23.15
C HIS A 92 -16.27 9.93 22.15
N ARG A 93 -17.26 10.64 22.70
CA ARG A 93 -17.43 12.10 22.66
C ARG A 93 -16.90 12.79 21.39
N ARG A 94 -17.76 12.80 20.36
CA ARG A 94 -17.70 13.69 19.19
C ARG A 94 -17.67 15.16 19.63
N ARG A 95 -16.61 15.89 19.31
CA ARG A 95 -16.67 17.34 19.04
C ARG A 95 -17.01 17.51 17.56
N ARG A 96 -18.18 18.08 17.27
CA ARG A 96 -18.57 18.53 15.93
C ARG A 96 -18.07 19.97 15.75
N ALA A 97 -17.35 20.22 14.66
CA ALA A 97 -17.22 21.56 14.08
C ALA A 97 -18.34 21.74 13.04
N HIS A 98 -18.96 22.92 13.06
CA HIS A 98 -20.15 23.30 12.31
C HIS A 98 -19.78 23.89 10.93
N THR A 99 -20.54 23.55 9.89
CA THR A 99 -20.91 24.51 8.83
C THR A 99 -22.27 24.08 8.25
N HIS A 100 -23.18 25.04 8.16
CA HIS A 100 -24.62 24.87 7.95
C HIS A 100 -25.01 24.98 6.47
N ALA A 101 -25.90 24.10 6.00
CA ALA A 101 -26.95 24.42 5.02
C ALA A 101 -28.14 23.47 5.23
N PRO A 102 -29.39 23.91 4.99
CA PRO A 102 -30.53 23.50 5.78
C PRO A 102 -31.30 22.36 5.12
N THR A 103 -31.50 21.26 5.86
CA THR A 103 -32.57 20.32 5.57
C THR A 103 -33.24 19.97 6.88
N THR A 104 -34.41 20.59 7.03
CA THR A 104 -35.63 20.01 7.62
C THR A 104 -35.42 18.68 8.34
N MET A 105 -35.34 18.73 9.67
CA MET A 105 -35.78 17.61 10.48
C MET A 105 -36.91 18.09 11.38
N SER A 106 -38.07 17.51 11.12
CA SER A 106 -39.14 17.28 12.07
C SER A 106 -38.55 16.49 13.24
N ASP A 107 -38.19 17.19 14.30
CA ASP A 107 -37.89 16.61 15.61
C ASP A 107 -39.13 16.79 16.49
N HIS A 108 -39.93 15.74 16.61
CA HIS A 108 -40.91 15.60 17.68
C HIS A 108 -40.21 15.22 18.98
N ALA A 109 -39.30 16.07 19.43
CA ALA A 109 -39.10 16.28 20.86
C ALA A 109 -39.99 17.47 21.23
N ARG A 110 -40.99 17.23 22.09
CA ARG A 110 -41.83 18.29 22.66
C ARG A 110 -40.95 19.25 23.46
N SER A 111 -40.41 20.23 22.76
CA SER A 111 -39.73 21.37 23.34
C SER A 111 -40.80 22.31 23.87
N TRP A 112 -41.15 22.17 25.15
CA TRP A 112 -42.02 23.12 25.86
C TRP A 112 -41.42 24.53 25.94
N PHE A 113 -40.17 24.70 25.49
CA PHE A 113 -39.47 25.98 25.34
C PHE A 113 -39.07 26.29 23.88
N ALA A 114 -39.62 25.58 22.89
CA ALA A 114 -39.35 25.91 21.49
C ALA A 114 -40.09 27.20 21.18
N VAL A 115 -39.29 28.24 20.95
CA VAL A 115 -39.76 29.54 20.49
C VAL A 115 -40.65 29.33 19.26
N PRO A 116 -41.93 29.73 19.31
CA PRO A 116 -42.85 29.55 18.18
C PRO A 116 -42.29 30.15 16.90
N ALA A 117 -42.56 29.53 15.76
CA ALA A 117 -42.04 29.94 14.46
C ALA A 117 -42.15 31.46 14.14
N PRO A 118 -43.22 32.17 14.55
CA PRO A 118 -43.30 33.63 14.35
C PRO A 118 -42.25 34.43 15.15
N VAL A 119 -41.95 34.01 16.38
CA VAL A 119 -40.91 34.65 17.21
C VAL A 119 -39.53 34.25 16.71
N ALA A 120 -39.34 33.01 16.25
CA ALA A 120 -38.12 32.59 15.56
C ALA A 120 -37.89 33.37 14.25
N ALA A 121 -38.95 33.80 13.56
CA ALA A 121 -38.86 34.62 12.36
C ALA A 121 -38.33 36.03 12.64
N LEU A 122 -38.56 36.59 13.83
CA LEU A 122 -37.95 37.86 14.25
C LEU A 122 -36.43 37.73 14.35
N PHE A 123 -35.95 36.62 14.93
CA PHE A 123 -34.52 36.35 15.07
C PHE A 123 -33.83 35.97 13.74
N ARG A 124 -34.58 35.53 12.72
CA ARG A 124 -34.06 35.33 11.35
C ARG A 124 -33.69 36.63 10.64
N ARG A 125 -34.16 37.78 11.15
CA ARG A 125 -33.80 39.12 10.62
C ARG A 125 -32.41 39.58 11.08
N PHE A 126 -31.79 38.81 11.98
CA PHE A 126 -30.38 38.90 12.31
C PHE A 126 -29.65 37.73 11.63
N PRO A 127 -28.49 37.94 11.00
CA PRO A 127 -27.63 39.12 11.08
C PRO A 127 -28.04 40.30 10.18
N LEU A 128 -27.76 41.53 10.64
CA LEU A 128 -28.08 42.78 9.93
C LEU A 128 -27.26 42.96 8.63
N ALA A 129 -26.08 42.35 8.57
CA ALA A 129 -25.23 42.27 7.39
C ALA A 129 -24.52 40.91 7.38
N VAL A 130 -24.53 40.23 6.23
CA VAL A 130 -23.74 39.01 5.98
C VAL A 130 -22.59 39.41 5.08
N TYR A 131 -21.37 39.36 5.61
CA TYR A 131 -20.16 39.57 4.82
C TYR A 131 -19.92 38.37 3.89
N PRO A 132 -19.23 38.57 2.75
CA PRO A 132 -18.80 37.45 1.93
C PRO A 132 -17.95 36.46 2.74
N ALA A 133 -17.94 35.20 2.31
CA ALA A 133 -17.08 34.18 2.92
C ALA A 133 -15.61 34.61 2.80
N ASN A 134 -14.83 34.38 3.85
CA ASN A 134 -13.39 34.62 3.80
C ASN A 134 -12.76 33.71 2.75
N ASP A 135 -11.74 34.24 2.06
CA ASP A 135 -10.92 33.43 1.17
C ASP A 135 -10.26 32.28 1.94
N LEU A 136 -10.08 31.16 1.24
CA LEU A 136 -9.42 30.00 1.82
C LEU A 136 -7.93 30.31 2.06
N PRO A 137 -7.34 29.84 3.18
CA PRO A 137 -5.91 29.94 3.42
C PRO A 137 -5.06 29.39 2.27
N LEU A 138 -3.83 29.90 2.12
CA LEU A 138 -2.90 29.48 1.04
C LEU A 138 -2.62 27.96 1.01
N ARG A 139 -2.69 27.30 2.17
CA ARG A 139 -2.47 25.85 2.30
C ARG A 139 -3.76 25.02 2.24
N SER A 140 -4.89 25.64 1.91
CA SER A 140 -6.11 24.89 1.66
C SER A 140 -5.93 24.05 0.39
N PRO A 141 -6.35 22.78 0.41
CA PRO A 141 -6.29 21.95 -0.79
C PRO A 141 -7.08 22.63 -1.91
N SER A 142 -6.45 22.71 -3.08
CA SER A 142 -7.10 23.27 -4.27
C SER A 142 -8.34 22.46 -4.61
N ARG A 143 -9.34 23.15 -5.16
CA ARG A 143 -10.54 22.48 -5.66
C ARG A 143 -10.13 21.51 -6.75
N ALA A 144 -10.45 20.24 -6.51
CA ALA A 144 -10.14 19.12 -7.37
C ALA A 144 -11.30 18.86 -8.33
N ASP A 145 -11.03 18.77 -9.62
CA ASP A 145 -12.03 18.33 -10.61
C ASP A 145 -12.14 16.80 -10.66
N LEU A 146 -11.03 16.12 -10.37
CA LEU A 146 -10.96 14.66 -10.26
C LEU A 146 -11.01 14.18 -8.80
N PRO A 147 -11.55 12.97 -8.54
CA PRO A 147 -11.44 12.35 -7.23
C PRO A 147 -9.97 12.13 -6.86
N THR A 148 -9.64 12.37 -5.60
CA THR A 148 -8.27 12.20 -5.09
C THR A 148 -8.20 11.02 -4.14
N LEU A 149 -7.38 10.03 -4.48
CA LEU A 149 -7.03 8.90 -3.63
C LEU A 149 -5.83 9.27 -2.75
N TYR A 150 -6.02 9.19 -1.43
CA TYR A 150 -4.97 9.44 -0.44
C TYR A 150 -4.35 8.13 0.02
N VAL A 151 -3.04 7.98 -0.17
CA VAL A 151 -2.28 6.74 0.03
C VAL A 151 -0.91 7.00 0.64
N PHE A 152 -0.23 5.92 1.02
CA PHE A 152 1.20 5.94 1.32
C PHE A 152 2.03 5.90 0.03
N VAL A 153 2.51 7.05 -0.41
CA VAL A 153 3.33 7.20 -1.63
C VAL A 153 4.34 8.33 -1.41
N ALA A 154 5.45 8.36 -2.14
CA ALA A 154 6.34 9.51 -2.14
C ALA A 154 5.74 10.66 -2.97
N ASP A 155 6.07 11.91 -2.66
CA ASP A 155 5.54 13.08 -3.39
C ASP A 155 5.84 12.99 -4.90
N ASP A 156 7.07 12.64 -5.27
CA ASP A 156 7.48 12.49 -6.68
C ASP A 156 6.75 11.36 -7.39
N ASP A 157 6.54 10.24 -6.71
CA ASP A 157 5.85 9.06 -7.24
C ASP A 157 4.33 9.31 -7.40
N ALA A 158 3.74 10.12 -6.52
CA ALA A 158 2.33 10.48 -6.59
C ALA A 158 2.00 11.20 -7.90
N SER A 159 2.87 12.12 -8.33
CA SER A 159 2.70 12.89 -9.57
C SER A 159 2.74 12.02 -10.84
N ARG A 160 3.44 10.88 -10.77
CA ARG A 160 3.56 9.91 -11.87
C ARG A 160 2.56 8.76 -11.79
N GLY A 161 1.65 8.79 -10.80
CA GLY A 161 0.69 7.71 -10.60
C GLY A 161 1.32 6.36 -10.23
N ARG A 162 2.56 6.36 -9.70
CA ARG A 162 3.33 5.15 -9.39
C ARG A 162 2.70 4.33 -8.26
N PRO A 163 2.99 3.01 -8.19
CA PRO A 163 2.51 2.12 -7.15
C PRO A 163 2.78 2.64 -5.72
N SER A 164 1.78 2.59 -4.85
CA SER A 164 1.94 2.84 -3.42
C SER A 164 2.80 1.77 -2.75
N PHE A 165 3.68 2.18 -1.82
CA PHE A 165 4.52 1.25 -1.05
C PHE A 165 3.81 0.53 0.12
N ASN A 166 2.48 0.68 0.23
CA ASN A 166 1.66 0.02 1.23
C ASN A 166 0.67 -0.95 0.56
N PRO A 167 0.63 -2.25 0.94
CA PRO A 167 -0.23 -3.23 0.27
C PRO A 167 -1.72 -2.85 0.27
N SER A 168 -2.26 -2.37 1.39
CA SER A 168 -3.68 -1.97 1.43
C SER A 168 -3.97 -0.78 0.51
N CYS A 169 -3.04 0.18 0.42
CA CYS A 169 -3.17 1.31 -0.50
C CYS A 169 -3.05 0.87 -1.96
N LEU A 170 -2.05 0.05 -2.28
CA LEU A 170 -1.79 -0.45 -3.63
C LEU A 170 -2.95 -1.33 -4.14
N LYS A 171 -3.56 -2.15 -3.27
CA LYS A 171 -4.77 -2.91 -3.61
C LYS A 171 -5.87 -2.02 -4.16
N TRP A 172 -6.22 -0.95 -3.45
CA TRP A 172 -7.31 -0.05 -3.86
C TRP A 172 -6.91 0.86 -5.03
N GLN A 173 -5.66 1.31 -5.08
CA GLN A 173 -5.12 2.04 -6.23
C GLN A 173 -5.24 1.20 -7.52
N THR A 174 -4.82 -0.07 -7.46
CA THR A 174 -4.88 -1.01 -8.57
C THR A 174 -6.32 -1.32 -8.95
N PHE A 175 -7.19 -1.55 -7.97
CA PHE A 175 -8.60 -1.84 -8.25
C PHE A 175 -9.34 -0.67 -8.90
N LEU A 176 -9.06 0.57 -8.50
CA LEU A 176 -9.62 1.76 -9.15
C LEU A 176 -9.14 1.89 -10.60
N LYS A 177 -7.86 1.57 -10.88
CA LYS A 177 -7.31 1.50 -12.24
C LYS A 177 -7.97 0.38 -13.07
N ILE A 178 -8.15 -0.82 -12.49
CA ILE A 178 -8.88 -1.94 -13.12
C ILE A 178 -10.31 -1.55 -13.46
N ALA A 179 -10.98 -0.84 -12.56
CA ALA A 179 -12.33 -0.33 -12.79
C ALA A 179 -12.37 0.84 -13.79
N GLY A 180 -11.23 1.33 -14.28
CA GLY A 180 -11.14 2.48 -15.19
C GLY A 180 -11.74 3.75 -14.58
N VAL A 181 -11.51 3.95 -13.28
CA VAL A 181 -11.80 5.22 -12.62
C VAL A 181 -10.62 6.15 -12.84
N GLU A 182 -10.89 7.36 -13.30
CA GLU A 182 -9.89 8.42 -13.36
C GLU A 182 -9.77 9.11 -11.99
N PHE A 183 -8.57 9.14 -11.42
CA PHE A 183 -8.34 9.73 -10.10
C PHE A 183 -6.90 10.23 -9.98
N ARG A 184 -6.71 11.19 -9.07
CA ARG A 184 -5.38 11.68 -8.67
C ARG A 184 -4.90 10.99 -7.42
N ILE A 185 -3.60 10.90 -7.26
CA ILE A 185 -2.97 10.30 -6.08
C ILE A 185 -2.29 11.39 -5.27
N LEU A 186 -2.51 11.41 -3.97
CA LEU A 186 -1.76 12.27 -3.05
C LEU A 186 -1.23 11.49 -1.85
N PRO A 187 -0.04 11.85 -1.37
CA PRO A 187 0.48 11.29 -0.13
C PRO A 187 -0.36 11.74 1.07
N SER A 188 -0.46 10.87 2.06
CA SER A 188 -1.20 11.15 3.29
C SER A 188 -0.67 10.38 4.48
N THR A 189 -1.28 10.61 5.63
CA THR A 189 -1.04 9.84 6.86
C THR A 189 -2.35 9.26 7.39
N ASN A 190 -2.27 8.19 8.18
CA ASN A 190 -3.43 7.56 8.80
C ASN A 190 -4.32 8.54 9.58
N HIS A 191 -3.73 9.58 10.17
CA HIS A 191 -4.44 10.59 10.97
C HIS A 191 -5.37 11.49 10.16
N ALA A 192 -5.15 11.64 8.84
CA ALA A 192 -6.01 12.43 7.97
C ALA A 192 -7.26 11.65 7.52
N SER A 193 -7.26 10.32 7.65
CA SER A 193 -8.35 9.47 7.20
C SER A 193 -9.57 9.53 8.14
N PRO A 194 -10.80 9.61 7.61
CA PRO A 194 -12.02 9.52 8.43
C PRO A 194 -12.15 8.22 9.22
N SER A 195 -11.55 7.12 8.74
CA SER A 195 -11.55 5.82 9.42
C SER A 195 -10.33 5.61 10.34
N GLY A 196 -9.36 6.53 10.32
CA GLY A 196 -8.07 6.36 11.00
C GLY A 196 -7.08 5.44 10.29
N ALA A 197 -7.38 4.99 9.06
CA ALA A 197 -6.48 4.18 8.24
C ALA A 197 -6.55 4.59 6.76
N LEU A 198 -5.43 4.53 6.06
CA LEU A 198 -5.36 4.67 4.61
C LEU A 198 -5.62 3.30 3.92
N PRO A 199 -6.14 3.30 2.69
CA PRO A 199 -6.48 4.46 1.86
C PRO A 199 -7.88 5.04 2.12
N TYR A 200 -8.08 6.30 1.71
CA TYR A 200 -9.41 6.88 1.52
C TYR A 200 -9.44 7.72 0.25
N LEU A 201 -10.64 7.89 -0.32
CA LEU A 201 -10.86 8.66 -1.53
C LEU A 201 -11.71 9.89 -1.22
N GLN A 202 -11.30 11.05 -1.73
CA GLN A 202 -12.01 12.30 -1.63
C GLN A 202 -12.53 12.67 -3.01
N PRO A 203 -13.82 12.46 -3.30
CA PRO A 203 -14.39 12.95 -4.55
C PRO A 203 -14.46 14.48 -4.56
N PRO A 204 -14.69 15.10 -5.73
CA PRO A 204 -14.86 16.54 -5.84
C PRO A 204 -15.93 17.08 -4.89
N PHE A 205 -15.69 18.27 -4.33
CA PHE A 205 -16.67 18.93 -3.45
C PHE A 205 -18.00 19.13 -4.19
N PRO A 206 -19.16 18.86 -3.58
CA PRO A 206 -19.43 18.73 -2.14
C PRO A 206 -19.47 17.30 -1.57
N VAL A 207 -18.98 16.29 -2.30
CA VAL A 207 -19.14 14.89 -1.91
C VAL A 207 -18.25 14.54 -0.71
N ARG A 208 -18.80 13.76 0.22
CA ARG A 208 -18.08 13.33 1.43
C ARG A 208 -16.99 12.30 1.10
N PRO A 209 -15.89 12.27 1.87
CA PRO A 209 -14.87 11.25 1.68
C PRO A 209 -15.40 9.82 1.85
N VAL A 210 -14.84 8.94 1.03
CA VAL A 210 -15.13 7.51 0.93
C VAL A 210 -13.98 6.78 1.59
N ALA A 211 -14.25 6.15 2.74
CA ALA A 211 -13.27 5.38 3.50
C ALA A 211 -13.84 4.00 3.82
N GLY A 212 -12.97 2.99 3.81
CA GLY A 212 -13.30 1.59 4.08
C GLY A 212 -13.54 0.77 2.81
N ALA A 213 -13.19 -0.52 2.90
CA ALA A 213 -13.15 -1.45 1.77
C ALA A 213 -14.43 -1.49 0.95
N GLY A 214 -15.57 -1.84 1.56
CA GLY A 214 -16.84 -1.96 0.83
C GLY A 214 -17.33 -0.65 0.22
N ARG A 215 -16.99 0.50 0.82
CA ARG A 215 -17.38 1.81 0.25
C ARG A 215 -16.50 2.20 -0.94
N LEU A 216 -15.21 1.85 -0.91
CA LEU A 216 -14.29 2.07 -2.03
C LEU A 216 -14.65 1.17 -3.21
N GLU A 217 -15.06 -0.08 -2.94
CA GLU A 217 -15.50 -1.01 -3.98
C GLU A 217 -16.75 -0.51 -4.70
N VAL A 218 -17.79 -0.14 -3.94
CA VAL A 218 -19.02 0.45 -4.50
C VAL A 218 -18.69 1.70 -5.31
N TYR A 219 -17.85 2.59 -4.77
CA TYR A 219 -17.44 3.80 -5.50
C TYR A 219 -16.76 3.46 -6.83
N ALA A 220 -15.86 2.46 -6.84
CA ALA A 220 -15.12 2.07 -8.04
C ALA A 220 -16.06 1.55 -9.14
N LEU A 221 -17.05 0.75 -8.77
CA LEU A 221 -18.02 0.18 -9.72
C LEU A 221 -18.99 1.25 -10.25
N ASP A 222 -19.44 2.17 -9.39
CA ASP A 222 -20.39 3.22 -9.73
C ASP A 222 -19.78 4.33 -10.61
N ASN A 223 -18.47 4.59 -10.46
CA ASN A 223 -17.76 5.69 -11.15
C ASN A 223 -16.83 5.20 -12.27
N SER A 224 -17.04 3.96 -12.74
CA SER A 224 -16.27 3.38 -13.84
C SER A 224 -16.60 4.06 -15.17
N LEU A 225 -15.56 4.56 -15.87
CA LEU A 225 -15.67 5.09 -17.24
C LEU A 225 -15.72 3.99 -18.30
N LEU A 226 -15.48 2.74 -17.91
CA LEU A 226 -15.49 1.61 -18.83
C LEU A 226 -16.93 1.25 -19.26
N PRO A 227 -17.13 0.83 -20.52
CA PRO A 227 -18.37 0.20 -20.96
C PRO A 227 -18.76 -0.95 -20.03
N ALA A 228 -20.05 -1.20 -19.84
CA ALA A 228 -20.54 -2.24 -18.92
C ALA A 228 -19.89 -3.61 -19.18
N GLU A 229 -19.65 -3.94 -20.45
CA GLU A 229 -18.99 -5.17 -20.87
C GLU A 229 -17.53 -5.27 -20.44
N LYS A 230 -16.83 -4.14 -20.21
CA LYS A 230 -15.41 -4.03 -19.84
C LYS A 230 -15.19 -3.86 -18.34
N ARG A 231 -16.24 -3.61 -17.57
CA ARG A 231 -16.14 -3.46 -16.11
C ARG A 231 -15.69 -4.77 -15.46
N PRO A 232 -14.96 -4.70 -14.34
CA PRO A 232 -14.67 -5.89 -13.55
C PRO A 232 -16.00 -6.55 -13.15
N PRO A 233 -16.11 -7.89 -13.24
CA PRO A 233 -17.33 -8.57 -12.88
C PRO A 233 -17.65 -8.29 -11.41
N PRO A 234 -18.94 -8.11 -11.05
CA PRO A 234 -19.33 -7.99 -9.66
C PRO A 234 -18.87 -9.24 -8.90
N PRO A 235 -18.43 -9.11 -7.65
CA PRO A 235 -17.92 -10.24 -6.88
C PRO A 235 -19.04 -11.27 -6.73
N ALA A 236 -18.90 -12.42 -7.42
CA ALA A 236 -19.74 -13.57 -7.09
C ALA A 236 -19.28 -14.06 -5.70
N PRO A 237 -20.15 -14.04 -4.67
CA PRO A 237 -19.74 -14.34 -3.31
C PRO A 237 -19.55 -15.85 -3.13
N SER A 238 -18.49 -16.41 -3.71
CA SER A 238 -18.13 -17.81 -3.47
C SER A 238 -17.43 -17.93 -2.12
N ASP A 239 -17.77 -18.96 -1.35
CA ASP A 239 -17.05 -19.30 -0.13
C ASP A 239 -15.56 -19.56 -0.40
N ARG A 240 -15.25 -20.01 -1.63
CA ARG A 240 -13.89 -20.21 -2.13
C ARG A 240 -13.11 -18.89 -2.17
N VAL A 241 -13.63 -17.84 -2.80
CA VAL A 241 -12.97 -16.52 -2.86
C VAL A 241 -12.68 -16.01 -1.45
N ARG A 242 -13.68 -16.06 -0.56
CA ARG A 242 -13.53 -15.62 0.84
C ARG A 242 -12.44 -16.39 1.60
N ALA A 243 -12.29 -17.69 1.34
CA ALA A 243 -11.24 -18.49 1.96
C ALA A 243 -9.84 -18.03 1.54
N TYR A 244 -9.63 -17.74 0.25
CA TYR A 244 -8.36 -17.22 -0.25
C TYR A 244 -8.12 -15.75 0.13
N GLU A 245 -9.15 -14.92 0.23
CA GLU A 245 -9.00 -13.56 0.76
C GLU A 245 -8.54 -13.58 2.22
N SER A 246 -9.14 -14.47 3.03
CA SER A 246 -8.69 -14.67 4.41
C SER A 246 -7.25 -15.16 4.48
N LEU A 247 -6.80 -16.00 3.54
CA LEU A 247 -5.42 -16.46 3.43
C LEU A 247 -4.45 -15.29 3.20
N ILE A 248 -4.78 -14.35 2.32
CA ILE A 248 -3.99 -13.15 2.03
C ILE A 248 -3.95 -12.22 3.25
N ASP A 249 -5.14 -11.89 3.79
CA ASP A 249 -5.29 -10.94 4.89
C ASP A 249 -4.70 -11.45 6.22
N THR A 250 -4.47 -12.76 6.34
CA THR A 250 -3.85 -13.35 7.54
C THR A 250 -2.39 -13.71 7.31
N ARG A 251 -2.08 -14.70 6.46
CA ARG A 251 -0.73 -15.28 6.36
C ARG A 251 0.24 -14.34 5.64
N LEU A 252 -0.15 -13.84 4.46
CA LEU A 252 0.71 -12.93 3.70
C LEU A 252 0.87 -11.58 4.41
N ARG A 253 -0.22 -11.03 4.95
CA ARG A 253 -0.16 -9.81 5.77
C ARG A 253 0.77 -9.97 6.98
N THR A 254 0.68 -11.08 7.70
CA THR A 254 1.55 -11.35 8.87
C THR A 254 3.02 -11.42 8.46
N ALA A 255 3.33 -12.10 7.36
CA ALA A 255 4.71 -12.20 6.86
C ALA A 255 5.25 -10.86 6.37
N TRP A 256 4.43 -10.06 5.69
CA TRP A 256 4.77 -8.70 5.31
C TRP A 256 5.06 -7.81 6.53
N LEU A 257 4.19 -7.85 7.54
CA LEU A 257 4.36 -7.06 8.77
C LEU A 257 5.64 -7.44 9.50
N HIS A 258 5.93 -8.74 9.60
CA HIS A 258 7.18 -9.23 10.17
C HIS A 258 8.39 -8.72 9.37
N ALA A 259 8.42 -8.96 8.06
CA ALA A 259 9.53 -8.61 7.19
C ALA A 259 9.83 -7.10 7.20
N LEU A 260 8.81 -6.24 7.14
CA LEU A 260 9.02 -4.79 7.06
C LEU A 260 9.25 -4.12 8.43
N TYR A 261 8.48 -4.50 9.45
CA TYR A 261 8.48 -3.76 10.73
C TYR A 261 9.39 -4.38 11.79
N LEU A 262 9.48 -5.71 11.83
CA LEU A 262 10.14 -6.44 12.92
C LEU A 262 11.54 -6.94 12.55
N ALA A 263 11.77 -7.28 11.28
CA ALA A 263 13.10 -7.70 10.83
C ALA A 263 14.12 -6.54 10.97
N PRO A 264 15.22 -6.72 11.71
CA PRO A 264 16.18 -5.65 11.97
C PRO A 264 16.89 -5.18 10.71
N ASP A 265 17.14 -6.09 9.76
CA ASP A 265 17.83 -5.79 8.51
C ASP A 265 17.05 -4.81 7.65
N ASN A 266 15.71 -4.84 7.69
CA ASN A 266 14.84 -3.92 6.95
C ASN A 266 14.54 -2.61 7.70
N ALA A 267 15.18 -2.36 8.85
CA ALA A 267 14.99 -1.11 9.59
C ALA A 267 15.30 0.18 8.78
N PRO A 268 16.33 0.22 7.91
CA PRO A 268 16.57 1.37 7.02
C PRO A 268 15.41 1.61 6.05
N LEU A 269 14.82 0.54 5.51
CA LEU A 269 13.67 0.58 4.61
C LEU A 269 12.43 1.15 5.32
N LEU A 270 12.09 0.61 6.50
CA LEU A 270 11.02 1.14 7.34
C LEU A 270 11.21 2.63 7.64
N SER A 271 12.46 3.02 7.95
CA SER A 271 12.79 4.42 8.24
C SER A 271 12.53 5.33 7.06
N ARG A 272 12.94 4.91 5.85
CA ARG A 272 12.74 5.66 4.61
C ARG A 272 11.26 5.86 4.30
N LEU A 273 10.45 4.82 4.44
CA LEU A 273 9.05 4.82 4.01
C LEU A 273 8.08 5.43 5.03
N TYR A 274 8.21 5.10 6.32
CA TYR A 274 7.18 5.43 7.31
C TYR A 274 7.63 6.40 8.40
N LEU A 275 8.95 6.60 8.60
CA LEU A 275 9.44 7.41 9.73
C LEU A 275 9.98 8.77 9.29
N ARG A 276 10.74 8.84 8.20
CA ARG A 276 11.31 10.10 7.70
C ARG A 276 10.27 11.05 7.11
N PRO A 277 9.29 10.60 6.29
CA PRO A 277 8.34 11.53 5.69
C PRO A 277 7.48 12.30 6.71
N PRO A 278 6.95 11.68 7.79
CA PRO A 278 6.11 12.41 8.74
C PRO A 278 6.84 13.42 9.63
N SER A 279 8.17 13.27 9.84
CA SER A 279 8.90 14.18 10.73
C SER A 279 10.40 14.21 10.48
N SER A 280 10.97 15.41 10.49
CA SER A 280 12.42 15.63 10.51
C SER A 280 13.04 15.49 11.90
N SER A 281 12.23 15.48 12.98
CA SER A 281 12.72 15.43 14.37
C SER A 281 13.13 14.01 14.80
N PRO A 282 14.37 13.78 15.25
CA PRO A 282 14.84 12.46 15.67
C PRO A 282 14.01 11.83 16.80
N LEU A 283 13.58 12.62 17.78
CA LEU A 283 12.79 12.13 18.92
C LEU A 283 11.39 11.67 18.48
N VAL A 284 10.76 12.43 17.59
CA VAL A 284 9.46 12.05 17.02
C VAL A 284 9.60 10.77 16.20
N ARG A 285 10.66 10.65 15.39
CA ARG A 285 10.94 9.43 14.61
C ARG A 285 11.17 8.21 15.51
N LEU A 286 11.85 8.37 16.65
CA LEU A 286 12.04 7.28 17.61
C LEU A 286 10.71 6.84 18.21
N ALA A 287 9.85 7.79 18.62
CA ALA A 287 8.52 7.48 19.14
C ALA A 287 7.64 6.78 18.10
N LEU A 288 7.64 7.28 16.85
CA LEU A 288 6.95 6.65 15.73
C LEU A 288 7.47 5.24 15.46
N ALA A 289 8.80 5.04 15.47
CA ALA A 289 9.41 3.72 15.28
C ALA A 289 8.92 2.71 16.32
N HIS A 290 8.86 3.13 17.58
CA HIS A 290 8.35 2.28 18.66
C HIS A 290 6.86 1.96 18.46
N GLN A 291 6.04 2.96 18.12
CA GLN A 291 4.61 2.79 17.90
C GLN A 291 4.31 1.82 16.75
N VAL A 292 4.94 2.01 15.58
CA VAL A 292 4.68 1.14 14.41
C VAL A 292 5.16 -0.28 14.63
N ARG A 293 6.29 -0.47 15.33
CA ARG A 293 6.81 -1.81 15.67
C ARG A 293 5.92 -2.51 16.69
N SER A 294 5.53 -1.83 17.76
CA SER A 294 4.65 -2.39 18.77
C SER A 294 3.29 -2.77 18.19
N ALA A 295 2.73 -1.94 17.30
CA ALA A 295 1.49 -2.25 16.59
C ALA A 295 1.64 -3.48 15.67
N ALA A 296 2.72 -3.56 14.90
CA ALA A 296 2.99 -4.70 14.03
C ALA A 296 3.20 -6.00 14.83
N GLU A 297 3.94 -5.94 15.94
CA GLU A 297 4.15 -7.08 16.84
C GLU A 297 2.83 -7.59 17.44
N ALA A 298 2.01 -6.67 17.96
CA ALA A 298 0.69 -7.02 18.50
C ALA A 298 -0.22 -7.67 17.45
N GLU A 299 -0.18 -7.18 16.21
CA GLU A 299 -0.94 -7.76 15.11
C GLU A 299 -0.43 -9.14 14.70
N VAL A 300 0.89 -9.34 14.60
CA VAL A 300 1.51 -10.63 14.28
C VAL A 300 1.20 -11.67 15.37
N LEU A 301 1.30 -11.31 16.65
CA LEU A 301 0.98 -12.20 17.77
C LEU A 301 -0.51 -12.58 17.78
N LYS A 302 -1.39 -11.61 17.50
CA LYS A 302 -2.84 -11.85 17.40
C LYS A 302 -3.18 -12.81 16.27
N SER A 303 -2.59 -12.63 15.09
CA SER A 303 -2.88 -13.44 13.89
C SER A 303 -2.31 -14.85 13.99
N THR A 304 -1.11 -15.00 14.53
CA THR A 304 -0.47 -16.33 14.73
C THR A 304 -1.01 -17.09 15.94
N ARG A 305 -1.72 -16.41 16.84
CA ARG A 305 -2.15 -16.92 18.15
C ARG A 305 -0.98 -17.52 18.96
N SER A 306 0.19 -16.93 18.80
CA SER A 306 1.43 -17.35 19.47
C SER A 306 1.79 -16.38 20.59
N ALA A 307 2.50 -16.88 21.61
CA ALA A 307 3.06 -16.05 22.67
C ALA A 307 4.36 -15.34 22.25
N LEU A 308 5.04 -15.85 21.21
CA LEU A 308 6.30 -15.34 20.70
C LEU A 308 6.26 -15.22 19.18
N VAL A 309 6.94 -14.20 18.66
CA VAL A 309 7.15 -14.03 17.21
C VAL A 309 8.17 -15.07 16.75
N GLU A 310 7.73 -16.02 15.94
CA GLU A 310 8.57 -17.10 15.41
C GLU A 310 8.73 -16.93 13.89
N PRO A 311 9.83 -16.32 13.41
CA PRO A 311 10.00 -15.95 12.00
C PRO A 311 9.90 -17.14 11.04
N ALA A 312 10.48 -18.29 11.43
CA ALA A 312 10.50 -19.50 10.61
C ALA A 312 9.07 -20.02 10.32
N ARG A 313 8.19 -19.99 11.33
CA ARG A 313 6.80 -20.38 11.17
C ARG A 313 6.03 -19.39 10.30
N ILE A 314 6.24 -18.08 10.51
CA ILE A 314 5.59 -17.02 9.73
C ILE A 314 5.93 -17.15 8.23
N TYR A 315 7.19 -17.40 7.90
CA TYR A 315 7.62 -17.56 6.50
C TYR A 315 7.24 -18.91 5.90
N ALA A 316 7.21 -19.99 6.69
CA ALA A 316 6.62 -21.26 6.25
C ALA A 316 5.12 -21.10 5.92
N ASP A 317 4.40 -20.34 6.75
CA ASP A 317 2.99 -20.03 6.53
C ASP A 317 2.77 -19.19 5.26
N ALA A 318 3.64 -18.21 5.02
CA ALA A 318 3.63 -17.42 3.78
C ALA A 318 3.91 -18.27 2.55
N ARG A 319 4.91 -19.18 2.62
CA ARG A 319 5.24 -20.10 1.53
C ARG A 319 4.05 -20.97 1.15
N ALA A 320 3.39 -21.58 2.14
CA ALA A 320 2.20 -22.38 1.91
C ALA A 320 1.02 -21.55 1.36
N ALA A 321 0.95 -20.25 1.71
CA ALA A 321 -0.04 -19.35 1.10
C ALA A 321 0.27 -19.07 -0.38
N PHE A 322 1.53 -18.80 -0.73
CA PHE A 322 1.94 -18.62 -2.12
C PHE A 322 1.76 -19.89 -2.95
N GLU A 323 2.04 -21.06 -2.38
CA GLU A 323 1.80 -22.35 -3.04
C GLU A 323 0.31 -22.56 -3.35
N ALA A 324 -0.57 -22.26 -2.39
CA ALA A 324 -2.01 -22.36 -2.60
C ALA A 324 -2.53 -21.35 -3.65
N LEU A 325 -1.96 -20.14 -3.70
CA LEU A 325 -2.30 -19.14 -4.72
C LEU A 325 -1.76 -19.52 -6.10
N ALA A 326 -0.55 -20.09 -6.18
CA ALA A 326 0.02 -20.57 -7.43
C ALA A 326 -0.81 -21.74 -7.99
N ALA A 327 -1.17 -22.72 -7.15
CA ALA A 327 -2.06 -23.81 -7.54
C ALA A 327 -3.42 -23.30 -8.03
N LEU A 328 -4.02 -22.32 -7.32
CA LEU A 328 -5.26 -21.68 -7.76
C LEU A 328 -5.12 -20.98 -9.11
N LEU A 329 -3.97 -20.39 -9.40
CA LEU A 329 -3.72 -19.71 -10.68
C LEU A 329 -3.55 -20.73 -11.81
N ASP A 330 -2.83 -21.82 -11.56
CA ASP A 330 -2.55 -22.90 -12.52
C ASP A 330 -3.81 -23.73 -12.85
N GLU A 331 -4.77 -23.83 -11.93
CA GLU A 331 -6.08 -24.45 -12.18
C GLU A 331 -6.91 -23.71 -13.23
N ASN A 332 -6.69 -22.41 -13.43
CA ASN A 332 -7.51 -21.61 -14.32
C ASN A 332 -7.18 -21.93 -15.79
N THR A 333 -8.21 -22.23 -16.56
CA THR A 333 -8.11 -22.86 -17.90
C THR A 333 -7.86 -21.87 -19.04
N GLY A 334 -7.44 -20.64 -18.73
CA GLY A 334 -6.95 -19.69 -19.74
C GLY A 334 -8.05 -19.04 -20.58
N VAL A 335 -9.28 -18.89 -20.08
CA VAL A 335 -10.38 -18.18 -20.77
C VAL A 335 -10.25 -16.64 -20.73
N GLY A 336 -9.06 -16.12 -20.36
CA GLY A 336 -8.75 -14.69 -20.41
C GLY A 336 -8.45 -14.23 -21.84
N GLU A 337 -8.72 -12.96 -22.15
CA GLU A 337 -8.16 -12.30 -23.34
C GLU A 337 -6.66 -12.59 -23.46
N GLU A 338 -6.16 -12.72 -24.69
CA GLU A 338 -4.85 -13.10 -25.28
C GLU A 338 -3.55 -13.21 -24.41
N ASP A 339 -3.54 -12.77 -23.15
CA ASP A 339 -2.38 -12.57 -22.26
C ASP A 339 -2.35 -13.47 -20.99
N GLY A 340 -3.25 -14.46 -20.87
CA GLY A 340 -3.20 -15.54 -19.85
C GLY A 340 -4.26 -15.47 -18.73
N PRO A 341 -4.28 -16.48 -17.81
CA PRO A 341 -5.39 -16.65 -16.87
C PRO A 341 -5.38 -15.62 -15.72
N TRP A 342 -6.56 -15.12 -15.36
CA TRP A 342 -6.82 -14.41 -14.09
C TRP A 342 -7.38 -15.37 -13.06
N PHE A 343 -7.38 -14.96 -11.78
CA PHE A 343 -7.94 -15.80 -10.72
C PHE A 343 -9.43 -16.07 -10.95
N PHE A 344 -9.86 -17.29 -10.61
CA PHE A 344 -11.24 -17.77 -10.69
C PHE A 344 -11.83 -17.77 -12.11
N ASP A 345 -11.00 -18.10 -13.11
CA ASP A 345 -11.37 -18.11 -14.53
C ASP A 345 -12.06 -16.81 -15.01
N SER A 346 -11.77 -15.69 -14.33
CA SER A 346 -12.34 -14.41 -14.72
C SER A 346 -11.74 -13.96 -16.06
N PRO A 347 -12.54 -13.44 -17.01
CA PRO A 347 -12.00 -12.92 -18.27
C PRO A 347 -11.12 -11.68 -18.06
N ARG A 348 -11.22 -11.01 -16.90
CA ARG A 348 -10.53 -9.77 -16.56
C ARG A 348 -10.04 -9.75 -15.11
N PRO A 349 -9.04 -8.92 -14.77
CA PRO A 349 -8.57 -8.80 -13.41
C PRO A 349 -9.68 -8.27 -12.49
N THR A 350 -9.72 -8.80 -11.27
CA THR A 350 -10.72 -8.52 -10.25
C THR A 350 -10.10 -7.83 -9.03
N LEU A 351 -10.91 -7.52 -8.00
CA LEU A 351 -10.40 -7.06 -6.71
C LEU A 351 -9.47 -8.10 -6.05
N PHE A 352 -9.70 -9.39 -6.31
CA PHE A 352 -8.84 -10.46 -5.81
C PHE A 352 -7.45 -10.39 -6.46
N ASP A 353 -7.39 -10.22 -7.79
CA ASP A 353 -6.12 -10.01 -8.50
C ASP A 353 -5.37 -8.79 -7.97
N ALA A 354 -6.07 -7.68 -7.73
CA ALA A 354 -5.49 -6.48 -7.12
C ALA A 354 -4.96 -6.73 -5.70
N SER A 355 -5.60 -7.61 -4.94
CA SER A 355 -5.16 -7.99 -3.58
C SER A 355 -3.88 -8.81 -3.61
N VAL A 356 -3.75 -9.76 -4.53
CA VAL A 356 -2.53 -10.55 -4.73
C VAL A 356 -1.39 -9.67 -5.28
N PHE A 357 -1.69 -8.84 -6.26
CA PHE A 357 -0.75 -7.87 -6.84
C PHE A 357 -0.13 -6.97 -5.78
N ALA A 358 -0.95 -6.46 -4.86
CA ALA A 358 -0.50 -5.51 -3.84
C ALA A 358 0.63 -6.04 -2.94
N TYR A 359 0.68 -7.35 -2.69
CA TYR A 359 1.78 -7.97 -1.95
C TYR A 359 2.90 -8.43 -2.87
N THR A 360 2.55 -9.07 -3.99
CA THR A 360 3.54 -9.66 -4.89
C THR A 360 4.42 -8.60 -5.55
N HIS A 361 3.83 -7.50 -6.04
CA HIS A 361 4.57 -6.43 -6.67
C HIS A 361 5.59 -5.81 -5.71
N LEU A 362 5.18 -5.47 -4.49
CA LEU A 362 6.06 -4.86 -3.51
C LEU A 362 7.18 -5.78 -3.02
N LEU A 363 6.98 -7.09 -3.08
CA LEU A 363 8.02 -8.08 -2.76
C LEU A 363 8.99 -8.31 -3.92
N LEU A 364 8.54 -8.16 -5.17
CA LEU A 364 9.34 -8.37 -6.38
C LEU A 364 10.05 -7.11 -6.87
N ASP A 365 9.57 -5.93 -6.47
CA ASP A 365 10.17 -4.65 -6.85
C ASP A 365 11.60 -4.52 -6.30
N ALA A 366 12.57 -4.52 -7.21
CA ALA A 366 13.99 -4.40 -6.90
C ALA A 366 14.34 -3.01 -6.33
N ASP A 367 13.62 -1.97 -6.73
CA ASP A 367 13.85 -0.59 -6.27
C ASP A 367 13.24 -0.35 -4.88
N PHE A 368 12.38 -1.27 -4.43
CA PHE A 368 11.77 -1.21 -3.09
C PHE A 368 12.83 -1.25 -1.99
N GLY A 369 13.97 -1.91 -2.21
CA GLY A 369 15.14 -1.85 -1.32
C GLY A 369 15.06 -2.80 -0.11
N TRP A 370 14.55 -4.01 -0.31
CA TRP A 370 14.63 -5.10 0.68
C TRP A 370 16.08 -5.47 0.98
N LEU A 371 16.45 -5.55 2.26
CA LEU A 371 17.76 -6.04 2.70
C LEU A 371 17.68 -7.51 3.13
N ASP A 372 16.69 -7.85 3.96
CA ASP A 372 16.29 -9.24 4.13
C ASP A 372 15.40 -9.64 2.95
N THR A 373 15.96 -10.47 2.07
CA THR A 373 15.31 -10.94 0.84
C THR A 373 14.67 -12.32 0.99
N THR A 374 14.55 -12.86 2.21
CA THR A 374 13.95 -14.19 2.44
C THR A 374 12.52 -14.31 1.88
N LEU A 375 11.63 -13.38 2.22
CA LEU A 375 10.25 -13.37 1.73
C LEU A 375 10.14 -13.12 0.21
N PRO A 376 10.86 -12.12 -0.37
CA PRO A 376 11.00 -11.98 -1.82
C PRO A 376 11.48 -13.25 -2.54
N GLN A 377 12.50 -13.94 -2.00
CA GLN A 377 13.04 -15.17 -2.59
C GLN A 377 12.04 -16.32 -2.53
N ILE A 378 11.24 -16.42 -1.47
CA ILE A 378 10.15 -17.40 -1.39
C ILE A 378 9.16 -17.16 -2.54
N LEU A 379 8.73 -15.91 -2.76
CA LEU A 379 7.80 -15.56 -3.83
C LEU A 379 8.40 -15.81 -5.22
N ALA A 380 9.68 -15.48 -5.43
CA ALA A 380 10.38 -15.72 -6.70
C ALA A 380 10.40 -17.21 -7.10
N GLY A 381 10.21 -18.12 -6.15
CA GLY A 381 10.04 -19.56 -6.41
C GLY A 381 8.72 -19.94 -7.09
N PHE A 382 7.77 -19.00 -7.25
CA PHE A 382 6.45 -19.24 -7.84
C PHE A 382 6.28 -18.41 -9.13
N PRO A 383 6.79 -18.88 -10.29
CA PRO A 383 6.85 -18.09 -11.52
C PRO A 383 5.47 -17.69 -12.07
N GLY A 384 4.42 -18.46 -11.79
CA GLY A 384 3.04 -18.10 -12.14
C GLY A 384 2.59 -16.78 -11.50
N LEU A 385 2.91 -16.60 -10.21
CA LEU A 385 2.59 -15.38 -9.47
C LEU A 385 3.46 -14.19 -9.91
N VAL A 386 4.72 -14.43 -10.26
CA VAL A 386 5.60 -13.40 -10.82
C VAL A 386 5.03 -12.84 -12.12
N ARG A 387 4.68 -13.72 -13.07
CA ARG A 387 4.07 -13.32 -14.34
C ARG A 387 2.72 -12.61 -14.16
N HIS A 388 1.90 -13.07 -13.21
CA HIS A 388 0.65 -12.39 -12.85
C HIS A 388 0.91 -10.95 -12.40
N SER A 389 1.91 -10.76 -11.54
CA SER A 389 2.30 -9.44 -11.03
C SER A 389 2.82 -8.52 -12.14
N GLU A 390 3.73 -9.02 -12.98
CA GLU A 390 4.29 -8.29 -14.13
C GLU A 390 3.19 -7.84 -15.10
N ARG A 391 2.24 -8.73 -15.43
CA ARG A 391 1.12 -8.40 -16.32
C ARG A 391 0.22 -7.30 -15.78
N LEU A 392 -0.05 -7.27 -14.48
CA LEU A 392 -0.81 -6.19 -13.84
C LEU A 392 -0.03 -4.88 -13.81
N LEU A 393 1.28 -4.94 -13.60
CA LEU A 393 2.15 -3.77 -13.63
C LEU A 393 2.15 -3.14 -15.03
N GLU A 394 2.42 -3.94 -16.06
CA GLU A 394 2.45 -3.50 -17.46
C GLU A 394 1.11 -2.93 -17.91
N ARG A 395 -0.02 -3.54 -17.53
CA ARG A 395 -1.34 -3.11 -17.99
C ARG A 395 -1.85 -1.83 -17.33
N PHE A 396 -1.50 -1.57 -16.06
CA PHE A 396 -2.14 -0.49 -15.28
C PHE A 396 -1.17 0.59 -14.77
N PHE A 397 0.13 0.36 -14.84
CA PHE A 397 1.15 1.27 -14.31
C PHE A 397 2.27 1.61 -15.30
N SER A 398 2.15 1.23 -16.57
CA SER A 398 3.09 1.66 -17.61
C SER A 398 3.02 3.19 -17.80
N ASP A 399 4.20 3.80 -17.98
CA ASP A 399 4.42 5.26 -18.03
C ASP A 399 3.71 5.98 -19.21
N ASP A 400 3.01 5.24 -20.10
CA ASP A 400 2.33 5.79 -21.29
C ASP A 400 0.92 6.33 -21.02
N GLU A 401 0.28 5.96 -19.92
CA GLU A 401 -0.95 6.63 -19.46
C GLU A 401 -0.55 7.82 -18.59
N GLY A 402 -0.07 8.86 -19.27
CA GLY A 402 0.13 10.18 -18.70
C GLY A 402 -1.15 10.66 -18.02
N VAL A 403 -1.24 10.44 -16.71
CA VAL A 403 -2.21 11.11 -15.85
C VAL A 403 -1.95 12.59 -16.01
N ILE A 404 -2.87 13.25 -16.72
CA ILE A 404 -2.82 14.68 -16.99
C ILE A 404 -2.77 15.39 -15.64
N VAL A 405 -1.63 16.07 -15.40
CA VAL A 405 -1.34 16.87 -14.20
C VAL A 405 -2.30 18.04 -14.07
#